data_AF-A0AA87AXM9-F1
#
_entry.id   AF-A0AA87AXM9-F1
#
_cell.length_a   1.000
_cell.length_b   1.000
_cell.length_c   1.000
_cell.angle_alpha   90.00
_cell.angle_beta   90.00
_cell.angle_gamma   90.00
#
_symmetry.space_group_name_H-M   'P 1'
#
loop_
_entity.id
_entity.type
_entity.pdbx_description
1 polymer ?
#
loop_
_entity_poly.entity_id
_entity_poly.type
_entity_poly.pdbx_seq_one_letter_code
_entity_poly.pdbx_strand_id
1 'polypeptide(L)'
;MNDQSSASDFVQASRVLKVKSPLGEDQLLPERLAVDEGVSRLFDIRLTVRAKKDAVKPEELIGRLVDVSIEISQGDGDGGGVRRPFNG
;
A
#
# COMPACT_ATOMS: atom_id res chain seq x y z
N MET A 1 6.05 16.92 27.05
CA MET A 1 6.37 16.93 25.61
C MET A 1 7.38 15.83 25.32
N ASN A 2 6.91 14.70 24.78
CA ASN A 2 7.65 13.88 23.81
C ASN A 2 6.63 12.92 23.20
N ASP A 3 5.88 13.44 22.23
CA ASP A 3 4.90 12.66 21.45
C ASP A 3 5.66 12.01 20.27
N GLN A 4 6.63 11.15 20.59
CA GLN A 4 7.27 10.31 19.59
C GLN A 4 6.28 9.18 19.29
N SER A 5 5.52 9.32 18.21
CA SER A 5 4.64 8.27 17.71
C SER A 5 5.47 7.02 17.44
N SER A 6 5.19 5.97 18.21
CA SER A 6 5.85 4.67 18.06
C SER A 6 5.48 4.06 16.71
N ALA A 7 6.45 3.41 16.03
CA ALA A 7 6.22 2.72 14.76
C ALA A 7 5.06 1.69 14.82
N SER A 8 4.75 1.21 16.02
CA SER A 8 3.63 0.35 16.39
C SER A 8 2.27 0.93 15.99
N ASP A 9 2.10 2.25 16.09
CA ASP A 9 0.80 2.93 16.04
C ASP A 9 0.33 3.24 14.61
N PHE A 10 1.19 3.05 13.62
CA PHE A 10 0.85 3.38 12.23
C PHE A 10 0.04 2.27 11.56
N VAL A 11 -1.25 2.46 11.38
CA VAL A 11 -2.11 1.58 10.58
C VAL A 11 -2.38 2.18 9.20
N GLN A 12 -2.78 1.35 8.23
CA GLN A 12 -3.21 1.80 6.91
C GLN A 12 -4.68 2.28 6.87
N ALA A 13 -5.43 2.11 7.98
CA ALA A 13 -6.79 2.61 8.11
C ALA A 13 -6.84 4.12 7.80
N SER A 14 -7.88 4.58 7.10
CA SER A 14 -8.08 5.96 6.62
C SER A 14 -7.07 6.52 5.58
N ARG A 15 -6.15 5.71 5.04
CA ARG A 15 -5.20 6.18 4.01
C ARG A 15 -5.77 6.14 2.59
N VAL A 16 -5.41 7.16 1.80
CA VAL A 16 -5.66 7.23 0.35
C VAL A 16 -4.93 6.10 -0.38
N LEU A 17 -3.70 5.78 0.03
CA LEU A 17 -2.93 4.64 -0.49
C LEU A 17 -3.00 3.45 0.48
N LYS A 18 -3.34 2.26 -0.05
CA LYS A 18 -3.32 1.00 0.69
C LYS A 18 -2.55 -0.06 -0.08
N VAL A 19 -1.89 -0.95 0.65
CA VAL A 19 -1.09 -2.06 0.13
C VAL A 19 -1.49 -3.33 0.86
N LYS A 20 -1.85 -4.37 0.09
CA LYS A 20 -2.08 -5.72 0.58
C LYS A 20 -0.95 -6.60 0.09
N SER A 21 -0.25 -7.24 1.03
CA SER A 21 0.91 -8.09 0.73
C SER A 21 0.83 -9.42 1.48
N PRO A 22 1.61 -10.44 1.07
CA PRO A 22 1.69 -11.72 1.78
C PRO A 22 2.19 -11.62 3.22
N LEU A 23 2.83 -10.51 3.60
CA LEU A 23 3.35 -10.31 4.95
C LEU A 23 2.25 -10.07 5.99
N GLY A 24 1.02 -9.81 5.55
CA GLY A 24 -0.12 -9.44 6.39
C GLY A 24 -0.45 -7.96 6.31
N GLU A 25 -1.55 -7.59 6.96
CA GLU A 25 -2.02 -6.21 7.01
C GLU A 25 -1.10 -5.33 7.87
N ASP A 26 -1.01 -4.04 7.50
CA ASP A 26 -0.22 -3.01 8.18
C ASP A 26 1.29 -3.28 8.36
N GLN A 27 1.82 -4.36 7.76
CA GLN A 27 3.25 -4.68 7.83
C GLN A 27 4.09 -3.80 6.90
N LEU A 28 3.52 -3.43 5.75
CA LEU A 28 4.11 -2.50 4.80
C LEU A 28 3.23 -1.27 4.73
N LEU A 29 3.79 -0.09 4.98
CA LEU A 29 3.08 1.17 4.95
C LEU A 29 3.48 1.94 3.67
N PRO A 30 2.55 2.19 2.74
CA PRO A 30 2.87 2.92 1.51
C PRO A 30 3.23 4.37 1.80
N GLU A 31 4.31 4.84 1.17
CA GLU A 31 4.76 6.24 1.21
C GLU A 31 4.59 6.93 -0.13
N ARG A 32 4.92 6.23 -1.23
CA ARG A 32 4.87 6.77 -2.58
C ARG A 32 4.52 5.68 -3.59
N LEU A 33 3.71 6.03 -4.57
CA LEU A 33 3.33 5.18 -5.69
C LEU A 33 3.59 5.92 -7.00
N ALA A 34 4.22 5.25 -7.95
CA ALA A 34 4.30 5.67 -9.36
C ALA A 34 3.82 4.51 -10.24
N VAL A 35 2.94 4.80 -11.19
CA VAL A 35 2.37 3.82 -12.11
C VAL A 35 2.59 4.34 -13.54
N ASP A 36 3.22 3.54 -14.39
CA ASP A 36 3.36 3.78 -15.82
C ASP A 36 2.58 2.70 -16.59
N GLU A 37 1.57 3.13 -17.34
CA GLU A 37 0.65 2.27 -18.09
C GLU A 37 0.57 2.74 -19.54
N GLY A 38 0.22 1.83 -20.46
CA GLY A 38 -0.18 2.20 -21.80
C GLY A 38 -0.87 1.06 -22.54
N VAL A 39 -1.49 1.39 -23.66
CA VAL A 39 -2.23 0.42 -24.46
C VAL A 39 -1.26 -0.63 -25.01
N SER A 40 -1.60 -1.91 -24.80
CA SER A 40 -0.81 -3.07 -25.30
C SER A 40 0.64 -3.12 -24.82
N ARG A 41 0.96 -2.53 -23.67
CA ARG A 41 2.25 -2.70 -22.98
C ARG A 41 2.05 -3.20 -21.55
N LEU A 42 3.08 -3.83 -21.01
CA LEU A 42 3.15 -4.12 -19.58
C LEU A 42 3.18 -2.80 -18.80
N PHE A 43 2.50 -2.81 -17.65
CA PHE A 43 2.57 -1.73 -16.68
C PHE A 43 3.84 -1.86 -15.83
N ASP A 44 4.35 -0.73 -15.34
CA ASP A 44 5.41 -0.66 -14.33
C ASP A 44 4.83 0.02 -13.08
N ILE A 45 4.90 -0.67 -11.94
CA ILE A 45 4.46 -0.14 -10.65
C ILE A 45 5.68 -0.03 -9.76
N ARG A 46 5.98 1.20 -9.32
CA ARG A 46 7.02 1.48 -8.34
C ARG A 46 6.38 1.98 -7.05
N LEU A 47 6.49 1.15 -6.02
CA LEU A 47 5.93 1.40 -4.70
C LEU A 47 7.07 1.54 -3.67
N THR A 48 7.13 2.68 -2.99
CA THR A 48 7.97 2.88 -1.81
C THR A 48 7.15 2.59 -0.57
N VAL A 49 7.62 1.66 0.27
CA VAL A 49 6.97 1.28 1.53
C VAL A 49 7.93 1.38 2.69
N ARG A 50 7.38 1.63 3.88
CA ARG A 50 8.07 1.46 5.15
C ARG A 50 7.61 0.17 5.79
N ALA A 51 8.54 -0.72 6.14
CA ALA A 51 8.23 -1.92 6.89
C ALA A 51 8.13 -1.62 8.39
N LYS A 52 7.19 -2.25 9.09
CA LYS A 52 7.15 -2.25 10.56
C LYS A 52 8.16 -3.20 11.19
N LYS A 53 8.53 -4.27 10.49
CA LYS A 53 9.53 -5.25 10.92
C LYS A 53 10.93 -4.74 10.55
N ASP A 54 11.91 -5.01 11.42
CA ASP A 54 13.31 -4.61 11.21
C ASP A 54 13.95 -5.24 9.97
N ALA A 55 13.54 -6.47 9.63
CA ALA A 55 14.03 -7.18 8.46
C ALA A 55 12.87 -7.86 7.72
N VAL A 56 12.80 -7.62 6.42
CA VAL A 56 11.89 -8.32 5.49
C VAL A 56 12.77 -9.15 4.55
N LYS A 57 12.56 -10.46 4.51
CA LYS A 57 13.38 -11.32 3.64
C LYS A 57 12.89 -11.18 2.19
N PRO A 58 13.79 -11.08 1.20
CA PRO A 58 13.38 -10.97 -0.20
C PRO A 58 12.46 -12.10 -0.66
N GLU A 59 12.69 -13.33 -0.17
CA GLU A 59 11.91 -14.53 -0.49
C GLU A 59 10.42 -14.45 -0.08
N GLU A 60 10.08 -13.57 0.86
CA GLU A 60 8.71 -13.38 1.32
C GLU A 60 7.89 -12.48 0.37
N LEU A 61 8.55 -11.73 -0.52
CA LEU A 61 7.94 -10.76 -1.42
C LEU A 61 8.20 -11.03 -2.91
N ILE A 62 9.41 -11.48 -3.28
CA ILE A 62 9.78 -11.69 -4.68
C ILE A 62 8.92 -12.81 -5.28
N GLY A 63 8.30 -12.54 -6.44
CA GLY A 63 7.44 -13.48 -7.15
C GLY A 63 6.08 -13.72 -6.47
N ARG A 64 5.73 -12.92 -5.45
CA ARG A 64 4.43 -12.95 -4.80
C ARG A 64 3.61 -11.74 -5.25
N LEU A 65 2.29 -11.94 -5.33
CA LEU A 65 1.36 -10.87 -5.69
C LEU A 65 1.27 -9.83 -4.57
N VAL A 66 1.29 -8.56 -4.95
CA VAL A 66 1.08 -7.42 -4.05
C VAL A 66 0.06 -6.49 -4.69
N ASP A 67 -1.05 -6.28 -4.00
CA ASP A 67 -2.11 -5.41 -4.50
C ASP A 67 -1.96 -4.01 -3.90
N VAL A 68 -2.10 -2.99 -4.73
CA VAL A 68 -2.10 -1.58 -4.31
C VAL A 68 -3.44 -0.96 -4.68
N SER A 69 -4.02 -0.14 -3.81
CA SER A 69 -5.26 0.57 -4.13
C SER A 69 -5.20 2.03 -3.73
N ILE A 70 -5.69 2.89 -4.64
CA ILE A 70 -5.79 4.34 -4.46
C ILE A 70 -7.26 4.70 -4.32
N GLU A 71 -7.61 5.46 -3.29
CA GLU A 71 -8.92 6.11 -3.21
C GLU A 71 -9.01 7.26 -4.22
N ILE A 72 -9.96 7.18 -5.15
CA ILE A 72 -10.13 8.15 -6.24
C ILE A 72 -11.36 9.02 -6.08
N SER A 73 -12.29 8.64 -5.21
CA SER A 73 -13.38 9.51 -4.75
C SER A 73 -13.78 9.15 -3.32
N GLN A 74 -13.96 10.16 -2.49
CA GLN A 74 -14.59 9.98 -1.19
C GLN A 74 -16.08 9.66 -1.41
N GLY A 75 -16.58 8.64 -0.71
CA GLY A 75 -18.00 8.32 -0.71
C GLY A 75 -18.73 9.23 0.28
N ASP A 76 -19.90 9.73 -0.11
CA ASP A 76 -20.81 10.38 0.83
C ASP A 76 -21.49 9.29 1.71
N GLY A 77 -20.89 8.96 2.86
CA GLY A 77 -21.49 8.11 3.90
C GLY A 77 -20.84 6.72 4.10
N ASP A 78 -21.60 5.80 4.75
CA ASP A 78 -21.18 4.45 5.21
C ASP A 78 -20.75 3.48 4.09
N GLY A 79 -20.95 3.84 2.83
CA GLY A 79 -20.42 3.12 1.67
C GLY A 79 -19.05 3.67 1.30
N GLY A 80 -17.99 3.04 1.81
CA GLY A 80 -16.59 3.48 1.62
C GLY A 80 -16.26 3.95 0.21
N GLY A 81 -15.36 4.95 0.11
CA GLY A 81 -15.00 5.62 -1.15
C GLY A 81 -14.55 4.68 -2.28
N VAL A 82 -14.69 5.15 -3.52
CA VAL A 82 -14.30 4.38 -4.71
C VAL A 82 -12.78 4.26 -4.73
N ARG A 83 -12.29 3.02 -4.85
CA ARG A 83 -10.85 2.73 -4.94
C ARG A 83 -10.52 2.10 -6.29
N ARG A 84 -9.41 2.55 -6.87
CA ARG A 84 -8.80 1.93 -8.05
C ARG A 84 -7.76 0.91 -7.59
N PRO A 85 -7.94 -0.39 -7.86
CA PRO A 85 -6.93 -1.41 -7.59
C PRO A 85 -5.89 -1.50 -8.71
N PHE A 86 -4.67 -1.84 -8.34
CA PHE A 86 -3.56 -2.25 -9.18
C PHE A 86 -3.04 -3.58 -8.63
N ASN A 87 -3.13 -4.64 -9.41
CA ASN A 87 -2.75 -5.98 -8.99
C ASN A 87 -1.59 -6.46 -9.88
N GLY A 88 -0.57 -7.06 -9.28
CA GLY A 88 0.61 -7.55 -10.00
C GLY A 88 1.59 -8.29 -9.11
#